data_AF-A0A946X0F5-F1
#
_entry.id   AF-A0A946X0F5-F1
#
_cell.length_a   1.000
_cell.length_b   1.000
_cell.length_c   1.000
_cell.angle_alpha   90.00
_cell.angle_beta   90.00
_cell.angle_gamma   90.00
#
_symmetry.space_group_name_H-M   'P 1'
#
loop_
_entity.id
_entity.type
_entity.pdbx_description
1 polymer ?
#
loop_
_entity_poly.entity_id
_entity_poly.type
_entity_poly.pdbx_seq_one_letter_code
_entity_poly.pdbx_strand_id
1 'polypeptide(L)'
;MIGSTCAWLVSGALLSSALPSDAGAAGEIQEAELAGYLIVPNERVETTYDAGFSMYVAAWPLLEQYPGSRFQTGLASTWMFAQYDEPPSMKLYSDIEGGLGWWRDTRFATVTPKFIMGGVALGFSAWANGPGAGKGRDWSRPQGKYAVVQLSPWLLWPPDGLNLKQGTSGELVGYGYLPLPLTRPKSTTAGKDVPTGDHCWTLFLNTENFKGPATFFAPYFWSRASVEDHDLGGMFLDSRPSDPNRSLQMETQYIPAAVASDSEGQSYARIAPTDFPSGPNGEGVLAHGIMSYRKEALWDAVANWFQGGPPATGHVDPQAASVHSFPGRGSATWRIYTSDTPKEERPPVDWDSFATPVAQDPATFGYRWESELTTTAVSGNSQLARLPEYYRLIDDGGESRWAPIPPEQVPAETGLTEYRFRPPAEPTPEAYVTPEEPDSSWKNPGPVAGPFQVRLYDGSLVTYSWYRFADQPALLNADLTDEEREDLQARVEKLHQSWQKDRDYLPPPEVGELASIDPALLMTPPPGLEVGYVPIVTRQEPTE
;
A
#
# COMPACT_ATOMS: atom_id res chain seq x y z
N MET A 1 -18.44 -4.03 -25.46
CA MET A 1 -19.80 -3.78 -24.96
C MET A 1 -19.66 -3.15 -23.59
N ILE A 2 -19.97 -1.85 -23.55
CA ILE A 2 -20.22 -0.91 -22.44
C ILE A 2 -19.69 -1.32 -21.06
N GLY A 3 -18.65 -0.61 -20.62
CA GLY A 3 -18.17 -0.62 -19.24
C GLY A 3 -19.18 0.05 -18.31
N SER A 4 -19.52 -0.63 -17.22
CA SER A 4 -20.37 -0.10 -16.15
C SER A 4 -19.55 0.81 -15.24
N THR A 5 -19.48 2.09 -15.61
CA THR A 5 -19.29 3.18 -14.65
C THR A 5 -20.55 3.31 -13.80
N CYS A 6 -20.42 3.21 -12.48
CA CYS A 6 -21.47 3.54 -11.52
C CYS A 6 -21.80 5.04 -11.60
N ALA A 7 -22.78 5.40 -12.43
CA ALA A 7 -23.44 6.69 -12.42
C ALA A 7 -24.82 6.50 -11.78
N TRP A 8 -25.10 7.21 -10.68
CA TRP A 8 -26.45 7.26 -10.10
C TRP A 8 -27.04 8.67 -10.20
N LEU A 9 -28.29 8.66 -10.64
CA LEU A 9 -29.15 9.78 -11.01
C LEU A 9 -29.49 10.70 -9.84
N VAL A 10 -29.40 12.01 -10.13
CA VAL A 10 -29.91 13.13 -9.35
C VAL A 10 -31.41 13.32 -9.67
N SER A 11 -32.25 13.35 -8.65
CA SER A 11 -33.61 13.90 -8.75
C SER A 11 -33.58 15.36 -8.34
N GLY A 12 -33.95 16.24 -9.28
CA GLY A 12 -33.93 17.69 -9.10
C GLY A 12 -34.99 18.22 -8.13
N ALA A 13 -34.60 19.24 -7.38
CA ALA A 13 -35.48 20.26 -6.83
C ALA A 13 -34.83 21.62 -7.12
N LEU A 14 -35.48 22.42 -7.97
CA LEU A 14 -35.14 23.82 -8.23
C LEU A 14 -35.42 24.63 -6.97
N LEU A 15 -34.37 25.08 -6.30
CA LEU A 15 -34.41 26.15 -5.32
C LEU A 15 -33.43 27.22 -5.78
N SER A 16 -33.97 28.36 -6.21
CA SER A 16 -33.19 29.57 -6.43
C SER A 16 -32.68 30.07 -5.07
N SER A 17 -31.40 29.89 -4.80
CA SER A 17 -30.72 30.55 -3.70
C SER A 17 -29.59 31.40 -4.26
N ALA A 18 -29.66 32.70 -3.99
CA ALA A 18 -28.63 33.66 -4.27
C ALA A 18 -27.29 33.24 -3.65
N LEU A 19 -26.21 33.42 -4.39
CA LEU A 19 -24.83 33.23 -3.95
C LEU A 19 -24.54 34.12 -2.72
N PRO A 20 -24.02 33.58 -1.62
CA PRO A 20 -23.13 34.35 -0.76
C PRO A 20 -21.74 34.33 -1.40
N SER A 21 -21.37 35.42 -2.05
CA SER A 21 -19.98 35.73 -2.38
C SER A 21 -19.24 36.13 -1.11
N ASP A 22 -18.72 35.16 -0.36
CA ASP A 22 -17.55 35.39 0.48
C ASP A 22 -16.34 34.88 -0.30
N ALA A 23 -16.01 35.58 -1.39
CA ALA A 23 -14.64 35.57 -1.88
C ALA A 23 -13.81 36.20 -0.75
N GLY A 24 -12.83 35.47 -0.23
CA GLY A 24 -11.87 36.01 0.73
C GLY A 24 -11.30 37.33 0.24
N ALA A 25 -10.81 38.17 1.15
CA ALA A 25 -10.23 39.44 0.75
C ALA A 25 -9.15 39.20 -0.34
N ALA A 26 -9.15 40.00 -1.41
CA ALA A 26 -8.17 39.84 -2.50
C ALA A 26 -6.74 39.72 -1.92
N GLY A 27 -6.01 38.69 -2.35
CA GLY A 27 -4.67 38.36 -1.85
C GLY A 27 -4.59 37.58 -0.53
N GLU A 28 -5.71 37.21 0.09
CA GLU A 28 -5.71 36.31 1.25
C GLU A 28 -5.46 34.85 0.82
N ILE A 29 -4.33 34.29 1.25
CA ILE A 29 -3.97 32.89 0.98
C ILE A 29 -4.74 31.97 1.92
N GLN A 30 -5.46 31.01 1.35
CA GLN A 30 -6.15 29.93 2.06
C GLN A 30 -5.41 28.61 1.87
N GLU A 31 -5.24 27.86 2.97
CA GLU A 31 -4.73 26.49 2.88
C GLU A 31 -5.72 25.59 2.14
N ALA A 32 -5.20 24.78 1.22
CA ALA A 32 -5.95 23.86 0.39
C ALA A 32 -5.25 22.50 0.34
N GLU A 33 -5.88 21.55 -0.33
CA GLU A 33 -5.31 20.24 -0.58
C GLU A 33 -5.57 19.79 -2.03
N LEU A 34 -4.64 19.00 -2.55
CA LEU A 34 -4.79 18.23 -3.77
C LEU A 34 -5.08 16.76 -3.37
N ALA A 35 -6.19 16.22 -3.86
CA ALA A 35 -6.61 14.85 -3.56
C ALA A 35 -7.41 14.22 -4.72
N GLY A 36 -7.41 12.90 -4.79
CA GLY A 36 -8.12 12.10 -5.79
C GLY A 36 -7.33 10.84 -6.17
N TYR A 37 -7.63 10.27 -7.32
CA TYR A 37 -7.01 9.04 -7.81
C TYR A 37 -6.33 9.26 -9.16
N LEU A 38 -5.18 8.61 -9.37
CA LEU A 38 -4.70 8.27 -10.70
C LEU A 38 -5.19 6.86 -11.04
N ILE A 39 -5.88 6.71 -12.15
CA ILE A 39 -6.51 5.46 -12.57
C ILE A 39 -5.68 4.86 -13.70
N VAL A 40 -5.24 3.61 -13.52
CA VAL A 40 -4.42 2.87 -14.47
C VAL A 40 -5.17 1.65 -15.00
N PRO A 41 -5.99 1.82 -16.06
CA PRO A 41 -6.68 0.71 -16.72
C PRO A 41 -5.69 -0.35 -17.20
N ASN A 42 -6.04 -1.61 -16.98
CA ASN A 42 -5.36 -2.78 -17.52
C ASN A 42 -6.40 -3.76 -18.06
N GLU A 43 -6.00 -4.59 -19.03
CA GLU A 43 -6.89 -5.55 -19.66
C GLU A 43 -7.19 -6.73 -18.74
N ARG A 44 -8.40 -7.27 -18.88
CA ARG A 44 -8.88 -8.36 -18.03
C ARG A 44 -8.25 -9.69 -18.41
N VAL A 45 -8.09 -10.57 -17.42
CA VAL A 45 -7.70 -11.97 -17.57
C VAL A 45 -8.86 -12.89 -17.17
N GLU A 46 -8.74 -14.18 -17.52
CA GLU A 46 -9.74 -15.18 -17.14
C GLU A 46 -9.91 -15.25 -15.63
N THR A 47 -11.15 -15.49 -15.17
CA THR A 47 -11.46 -15.58 -13.74
C THR A 47 -10.86 -16.80 -13.05
N THR A 48 -10.19 -17.68 -13.78
CA THR A 48 -9.48 -18.85 -13.24
C THR A 48 -8.11 -18.50 -12.65
N TYR A 49 -7.56 -17.31 -12.94
CA TYR A 49 -6.31 -16.80 -12.34
C TYR A 49 -6.59 -16.19 -10.96
N ASP A 50 -7.15 -16.99 -10.06
CA ASP A 50 -7.78 -16.59 -8.82
C ASP A 50 -6.96 -16.88 -7.55
N ALA A 51 -5.66 -17.12 -7.71
CA ALA A 51 -4.72 -17.46 -6.65
C ALA A 51 -3.67 -16.37 -6.42
N GLY A 52 -4.12 -15.11 -6.43
CA GLY A 52 -3.30 -13.96 -6.07
C GLY A 52 -2.63 -13.25 -7.25
N PHE A 53 -1.64 -12.42 -6.92
CA PHE A 53 -1.03 -11.51 -7.86
C PHE A 53 0.41 -11.15 -7.53
N SER A 54 1.09 -10.53 -8.49
CA SER A 54 2.29 -9.74 -8.24
C SER A 54 2.40 -8.58 -9.22
N MET A 55 3.24 -7.61 -8.88
CA MET A 55 3.57 -6.48 -9.73
C MET A 55 4.89 -5.84 -9.31
N TYR A 56 5.46 -5.05 -10.21
CA TYR A 56 6.58 -4.17 -9.95
C TYR A 56 6.11 -2.72 -9.97
N VAL A 57 6.42 -1.98 -8.92
CA VAL A 57 6.00 -0.58 -8.75
C VAL A 57 7.22 0.28 -8.52
N ALA A 58 7.34 1.39 -9.25
CA ALA A 58 8.41 2.35 -9.02
C ALA A 58 8.27 2.98 -7.63
N ALA A 59 9.38 3.11 -6.92
CA ALA A 59 9.47 3.83 -5.66
C ALA A 59 10.20 5.15 -5.89
N TRP A 60 9.61 6.28 -5.50
CA TRP A 60 10.25 7.58 -5.61
C TRP A 60 9.69 8.56 -4.55
N PRO A 61 10.40 9.64 -4.22
CA PRO A 61 9.84 10.71 -3.42
C PRO A 61 8.80 11.48 -4.24
N LEU A 62 7.53 11.42 -3.85
CA LEU A 62 6.48 12.18 -4.54
C LEU A 62 6.64 13.69 -4.31
N LEU A 63 7.13 14.09 -3.14
CA LEU A 63 7.37 15.47 -2.76
C LEU A 63 8.83 15.68 -2.38
N GLU A 64 9.40 16.83 -2.73
CA GLU A 64 10.78 17.21 -2.44
C GLU A 64 11.07 17.24 -0.92
N GLN A 65 10.06 17.58 -0.11
CA GLN A 65 10.12 17.59 1.34
C GLN A 65 8.88 16.90 1.90
N TYR A 66 9.06 16.16 3.01
CA TYR A 66 7.93 15.54 3.70
C TYR A 66 7.08 16.65 4.37
N PRO A 67 5.77 16.77 4.06
CA PRO A 67 5.00 17.94 4.47
C PRO A 67 4.31 17.78 5.84
N GLY A 68 4.62 16.74 6.60
CA GLY A 68 4.02 16.45 7.92
C GLY A 68 3.00 15.31 7.90
N SER A 69 2.54 14.91 9.08
CA SER A 69 1.70 13.72 9.35
C SER A 69 0.33 13.71 8.66
N ARG A 70 -0.13 14.83 8.10
CA ARG A 70 -1.35 14.85 7.27
C ARG A 70 -1.16 14.20 5.90
N PHE A 71 0.10 14.09 5.44
CA PHE A 71 0.44 13.52 4.13
C PHE A 71 -0.06 12.08 4.03
N GLN A 72 -0.85 11.83 2.99
CA GLN A 72 -1.28 10.48 2.69
C GLN A 72 -1.47 10.31 1.19
N THR A 73 -0.69 9.40 0.64
CA THR A 73 -0.78 8.99 -0.75
C THR A 73 -0.14 7.60 -0.89
N GLY A 74 -0.79 6.74 -1.65
CA GLY A 74 -0.17 5.54 -2.18
C GLY A 74 0.62 5.88 -3.45
N LEU A 75 1.65 5.09 -3.73
CA LEU A 75 2.15 4.88 -5.08
C LEU A 75 1.25 3.86 -5.80
N ALA A 76 1.60 3.43 -7.01
CA ALA A 76 0.73 2.54 -7.78
C ALA A 76 0.46 1.25 -6.98
N SER A 77 -0.80 1.00 -6.66
CA SER A 77 -1.23 -0.12 -5.82
C SER A 77 -2.55 -0.71 -6.31
N THR A 78 -2.97 -1.81 -5.69
CA THR A 78 -4.14 -2.57 -6.09
C THR A 78 -4.93 -3.04 -4.87
N TRP A 79 -6.21 -3.32 -5.08
CA TRP A 79 -7.11 -3.88 -4.07
C TRP A 79 -7.48 -5.29 -4.47
N MET A 80 -6.99 -6.28 -3.72
CA MET A 80 -7.31 -7.69 -3.94
C MET A 80 -8.51 -8.08 -3.09
N PHE A 81 -9.67 -8.21 -3.72
CA PHE A 81 -10.90 -8.70 -3.11
C PHE A 81 -11.05 -10.22 -3.28
N ALA A 82 -11.88 -10.82 -2.44
CA ALA A 82 -12.42 -12.15 -2.71
C ALA A 82 -13.32 -12.13 -3.96
N GLN A 83 -13.37 -13.25 -4.67
CA GLN A 83 -14.25 -13.42 -5.81
C GLN A 83 -15.67 -13.77 -5.35
N TYR A 84 -16.64 -13.02 -5.89
CA TYR A 84 -18.07 -13.18 -5.62
C TYR A 84 -18.83 -13.52 -6.90
N ASP A 85 -19.93 -14.27 -6.76
CA ASP A 85 -20.81 -14.63 -7.87
C ASP A 85 -21.66 -13.43 -8.34
N GLU A 86 -21.96 -12.51 -7.41
CA GLU A 86 -22.64 -11.25 -7.66
C GLU A 86 -21.65 -10.07 -7.60
N PRO A 87 -21.98 -8.92 -8.21
CA PRO A 87 -21.15 -7.73 -8.12
C PRO A 87 -20.81 -7.38 -6.65
N PRO A 88 -19.56 -6.97 -6.38
CA PRO A 88 -19.13 -6.63 -5.02
C PRO A 88 -20.07 -5.63 -4.36
N SER A 89 -20.45 -5.91 -3.12
CA SER A 89 -21.25 -5.03 -2.28
C SER A 89 -20.38 -4.38 -1.22
N MET A 90 -20.58 -3.10 -0.93
CA MET A 90 -19.91 -2.42 0.20
C MET A 90 -20.17 -3.12 1.55
N LYS A 91 -21.24 -3.93 1.64
CA LYS A 91 -21.52 -4.74 2.83
C LYS A 91 -20.49 -5.85 3.07
N LEU A 92 -19.80 -6.30 2.02
CA LEU A 92 -18.76 -7.34 2.07
C LEU A 92 -17.36 -6.78 1.86
N TYR A 93 -17.18 -5.46 1.99
CA TYR A 93 -15.89 -4.82 1.77
C TYR A 93 -14.83 -5.42 2.70
N SER A 94 -13.87 -6.15 2.12
CA SER A 94 -12.71 -6.74 2.75
C SER A 94 -11.69 -7.10 1.67
N ASP A 95 -10.44 -6.70 1.84
CA ASP A 95 -9.40 -6.81 0.82
C ASP A 95 -7.98 -6.82 1.39
N ILE A 96 -7.03 -6.96 0.47
CA ILE A 96 -5.63 -6.57 0.66
C ILE A 96 -5.35 -5.38 -0.26
N GLU A 97 -5.05 -4.21 0.32
CA GLU A 97 -4.92 -2.91 -0.37
C GLU A 97 -3.55 -2.21 -0.17
N GLY A 98 -2.61 -2.84 0.54
CA GLY A 98 -1.30 -2.25 0.82
C GLY A 98 -0.40 -2.07 -0.39
N GLY A 99 0.76 -1.48 -0.14
CA GLY A 99 1.74 -1.13 -1.16
C GLY A 99 2.72 -0.09 -0.66
N LEU A 100 3.38 0.59 -1.59
CA LEU A 100 4.27 1.72 -1.30
C LEU A 100 3.48 3.01 -1.06
N GLY A 101 3.89 3.83 -0.11
CA GLY A 101 3.29 5.14 0.11
C GLY A 101 3.62 5.78 1.46
N TRP A 102 2.73 6.67 1.87
CA TRP A 102 2.72 7.37 3.15
C TRP A 102 1.29 7.38 3.72
N TRP A 103 1.16 7.19 5.03
CA TRP A 103 -0.13 7.14 5.70
C TRP A 103 -0.15 8.10 6.88
N ARG A 104 -1.32 8.62 7.22
CA ARG A 104 -1.50 9.50 8.40
C ARG A 104 -1.07 8.86 9.72
N ASP A 105 -1.00 7.54 9.74
CA ASP A 105 -0.64 6.77 10.92
C ASP A 105 0.88 6.47 11.03
N THR A 106 1.66 6.85 10.02
CA THR A 106 3.12 6.75 9.97
C THR A 106 3.75 7.80 10.88
N ARG A 107 4.59 7.36 11.82
CA ARG A 107 5.27 8.18 12.83
C ARG A 107 6.68 8.58 12.42
N PHE A 108 7.38 7.74 11.66
CA PHE A 108 8.77 7.98 11.25
C PHE A 108 8.86 8.13 9.74
N ALA A 109 8.06 9.06 9.20
CA ALA A 109 8.00 9.30 7.77
C ALA A 109 9.23 10.06 7.26
N THR A 110 9.61 9.76 6.02
CA THR A 110 10.66 10.46 5.26
C THR A 110 10.11 10.82 3.88
N VAL A 111 10.90 11.49 3.05
CA VAL A 111 10.56 11.66 1.62
C VAL A 111 10.58 10.34 0.84
N THR A 112 11.20 9.28 1.35
CA THR A 112 11.18 7.95 0.73
C THR A 112 9.91 7.21 1.18
N PRO A 113 9.16 6.56 0.27
CA PRO A 113 7.96 5.81 0.63
C PRO A 113 8.31 4.58 1.48
N LYS A 114 7.34 4.14 2.29
CA LYS A 114 7.41 2.87 3.02
C LYS A 114 6.47 1.87 2.38
N PHE A 115 6.69 0.58 2.64
CA PHE A 115 5.75 -0.47 2.26
C PHE A 115 4.91 -0.92 3.47
N ILE A 116 3.59 -1.07 3.30
CA ILE A 116 2.70 -1.72 4.28
C ILE A 116 1.87 -2.82 3.62
N MET A 117 1.32 -3.72 4.44
CA MET A 117 0.53 -4.84 3.93
C MET A 117 -0.94 -4.51 3.61
N GLY A 118 -1.60 -3.68 4.41
CA GLY A 118 -2.96 -3.17 4.17
C GLY A 118 -4.04 -4.25 4.06
N GLY A 119 -4.14 -5.18 5.02
CA GLY A 119 -5.28 -6.12 5.06
C GLY A 119 -6.47 -5.49 5.79
N VAL A 120 -7.64 -5.43 5.15
CA VAL A 120 -8.87 -4.83 5.69
C VAL A 120 -9.90 -5.90 5.99
N ALA A 121 -10.25 -6.06 7.26
CA ALA A 121 -11.37 -6.91 7.67
C ALA A 121 -12.71 -6.23 7.35
N LEU A 122 -13.78 -7.03 7.31
CA LEU A 122 -15.13 -6.62 6.97
C LEU A 122 -15.49 -5.20 7.44
N GLY A 123 -15.80 -4.32 6.49
CA GLY A 123 -16.30 -2.97 6.74
C GLY A 123 -15.37 -2.09 7.57
N PHE A 124 -14.05 -2.28 7.45
CA PHE A 124 -13.03 -1.60 8.26
C PHE A 124 -13.16 -1.84 9.77
N SER A 125 -13.79 -2.94 10.20
CA SER A 125 -13.87 -3.34 11.61
C SER A 125 -12.49 -3.50 12.25
N ALA A 126 -11.50 -3.92 11.45
CA ALA A 126 -10.08 -3.98 11.74
C ALA A 126 -9.26 -3.78 10.45
N TRP A 127 -8.01 -3.36 10.58
CA TRP A 127 -7.02 -3.41 9.50
C TRP A 127 -5.65 -3.79 10.05
N ALA A 128 -4.80 -4.34 9.20
CA ALA A 128 -3.49 -4.85 9.57
C ALA A 128 -2.42 -4.45 8.54
N ASN A 129 -1.40 -3.72 9.00
CA ASN A 129 -0.40 -3.09 8.14
C ASN A 129 0.98 -3.78 8.20
N GLY A 130 1.13 -4.75 9.09
CA GLY A 130 2.34 -5.54 9.33
C GLY A 130 2.28 -6.26 10.68
N PRO A 131 3.29 -7.07 11.06
CA PRO A 131 3.35 -7.70 12.38
C PRO A 131 3.24 -6.65 13.50
N GLY A 132 2.28 -6.85 14.41
CA GLY A 132 2.06 -5.91 15.52
C GLY A 132 1.41 -4.58 15.14
N ALA A 133 1.06 -4.35 13.87
CA ALA A 133 0.53 -3.09 13.36
C ALA A 133 -0.91 -3.22 12.84
N GLY A 134 -1.83 -2.44 13.40
CA GLY A 134 -3.23 -2.47 12.99
C GLY A 134 -4.02 -1.25 13.47
N LYS A 135 -5.35 -1.34 13.43
CA LYS A 135 -6.25 -0.22 13.73
C LYS A 135 -6.10 0.29 15.16
N GLY A 136 -5.88 1.60 15.29
CA GLY A 136 -5.75 2.29 16.57
C GLY A 136 -4.51 1.89 17.38
N ARG A 137 -4.35 2.49 18.57
CA ARG A 137 -3.15 2.32 19.41
C ARG A 137 -3.37 1.44 20.65
N ASP A 138 -4.63 1.17 20.97
CA ASP A 138 -5.02 0.42 22.15
C ASP A 138 -4.83 -1.09 21.93
N TRP A 139 -4.07 -1.75 22.81
CA TRP A 139 -3.85 -3.19 22.79
C TRP A 139 -4.98 -3.98 23.47
N SER A 140 -5.83 -3.33 24.28
CA SER A 140 -7.08 -3.94 24.78
C SER A 140 -8.09 -4.13 23.63
N ARG A 141 -7.91 -3.38 22.54
CA ARG A 141 -8.67 -3.50 21.28
C ARG A 141 -7.70 -3.65 20.10
N PRO A 142 -7.06 -4.83 19.94
CA PRO A 142 -5.95 -4.99 19.01
C PRO A 142 -6.34 -4.71 17.54
N GLN A 143 -7.58 -5.00 17.14
CA GLN A 143 -8.16 -4.62 15.84
C GLN A 143 -7.21 -4.78 14.64
N GLY A 144 -6.66 -5.99 14.46
CA GLY A 144 -5.75 -6.33 13.35
C GLY A 144 -4.27 -6.42 13.74
N LYS A 145 -3.85 -5.93 14.92
CA LYS A 145 -2.44 -6.02 15.37
C LYS A 145 -1.86 -7.44 15.46
N TYR A 146 -2.71 -8.47 15.55
CA TYR A 146 -2.30 -9.89 15.56
C TYR A 146 -2.55 -10.61 14.22
N ALA A 147 -3.03 -9.92 13.19
CA ALA A 147 -3.47 -10.55 11.95
C ALA A 147 -2.32 -10.99 11.03
N VAL A 148 -1.19 -10.29 11.09
CA VAL A 148 -0.02 -10.58 10.25
C VAL A 148 0.97 -11.41 11.04
N VAL A 149 1.30 -12.56 10.48
CA VAL A 149 2.28 -13.51 10.99
C VAL A 149 3.62 -13.24 10.31
N GLN A 150 4.67 -13.01 11.10
CA GLN A 150 6.04 -12.90 10.60
C GLN A 150 6.49 -14.29 10.13
N LEU A 151 6.96 -14.40 8.88
CA LEU A 151 7.38 -15.66 8.27
C LEU A 151 8.88 -15.71 8.03
N SER A 152 9.47 -14.66 7.45
CA SER A 152 10.90 -14.67 7.13
C SER A 152 11.77 -14.56 8.38
N PRO A 153 12.80 -15.41 8.54
CA PRO A 153 13.84 -15.22 9.55
C PRO A 153 14.87 -14.17 9.10
N TRP A 154 14.88 -13.75 7.84
CA TRP A 154 15.90 -12.86 7.29
C TRP A 154 15.47 -11.41 7.15
N LEU A 155 14.22 -11.09 7.51
CA LEU A 155 13.65 -9.76 7.39
C LEU A 155 13.00 -9.36 8.71
N LEU A 156 13.40 -8.21 9.25
CA LEU A 156 12.74 -7.57 10.37
C LEU A 156 11.69 -6.59 9.84
N TRP A 157 10.44 -6.70 10.31
CA TRP A 157 9.35 -5.80 9.89
C TRP A 157 8.96 -4.82 11.01
N PRO A 158 9.21 -3.50 10.87
CA PRO A 158 8.78 -2.50 11.83
C PRO A 158 7.28 -2.20 11.75
N PRO A 159 6.60 -1.89 12.87
CA PRO A 159 5.17 -1.59 12.87
C PRO A 159 4.81 -0.30 12.11
N ASP A 160 5.76 0.62 11.94
CA ASP A 160 5.58 1.84 11.14
C ASP A 160 5.58 1.61 9.61
N GLY A 161 6.00 0.42 9.17
CA GLY A 161 6.16 0.06 7.76
C GLY A 161 7.58 -0.36 7.41
N LEU A 162 7.72 -1.10 6.31
CA LEU A 162 9.00 -1.58 5.82
C LEU A 162 9.73 -0.45 5.07
N ASN A 163 10.94 -0.11 5.52
CA ASN A 163 11.72 0.97 4.94
C ASN A 163 12.47 0.54 3.69
N LEU A 164 12.48 1.41 2.68
CA LEU A 164 13.42 1.36 1.57
C LEU A 164 14.71 2.11 1.93
N LYS A 165 15.76 1.87 1.15
CA LYS A 165 16.97 2.68 1.16
C LYS A 165 16.62 4.15 0.89
N GLN A 166 17.10 5.07 1.72
CA GLN A 166 16.79 6.49 1.53
C GLN A 166 17.38 7.01 0.23
N GLY A 167 16.60 7.83 -0.48
CA GLY A 167 16.95 8.35 -1.79
C GLY A 167 16.61 7.42 -2.97
N THR A 168 15.91 6.30 -2.71
CA THR A 168 15.30 5.49 -3.78
C THR A 168 14.43 6.37 -4.66
N SER A 169 14.67 6.35 -5.98
CA SER A 169 14.05 7.22 -6.97
C SER A 169 13.97 6.53 -8.33
N GLY A 170 12.83 5.91 -8.61
CA GLY A 170 12.52 5.24 -9.88
C GLY A 170 12.83 3.75 -9.91
N GLU A 171 13.59 3.21 -8.95
CA GLU A 171 13.79 1.76 -8.83
C GLU A 171 12.48 1.05 -8.44
N LEU A 172 12.33 -0.20 -8.87
CA LEU A 172 11.13 -1.01 -8.75
C LEU A 172 11.15 -1.85 -7.47
N VAL A 173 10.05 -1.85 -6.74
CA VAL A 173 9.75 -2.87 -5.72
C VAL A 173 8.82 -3.90 -6.34
N GLY A 174 9.30 -5.14 -6.47
CA GLY A 174 8.46 -6.27 -6.81
C GLY A 174 7.74 -6.77 -5.56
N TYR A 175 6.42 -6.91 -5.63
CA TYR A 175 5.66 -7.54 -4.56
C TYR A 175 4.42 -8.25 -5.08
N GLY A 176 3.91 -9.18 -4.28
CA GLY A 176 2.70 -9.92 -4.59
C GLY A 176 2.17 -10.70 -3.41
N TYR A 177 0.90 -11.07 -3.48
CA TYR A 177 0.28 -11.96 -2.51
C TYR A 177 -0.13 -13.24 -3.21
N LEU A 178 0.40 -14.37 -2.75
CA LEU A 178 0.00 -15.69 -3.19
C LEU A 178 -0.44 -16.51 -1.96
N PRO A 179 -1.47 -17.36 -2.08
CA PRO A 179 -1.89 -18.16 -0.95
C PRO A 179 -0.85 -19.28 -0.74
N LEU A 180 -0.57 -19.60 0.52
CA LEU A 180 0.18 -20.82 0.90
C LEU A 180 -0.67 -21.68 1.84
N PRO A 181 -0.62 -23.02 1.71
CA PRO A 181 -1.36 -23.92 2.60
C PRO A 181 -0.60 -24.08 3.92
N LEU A 182 -0.43 -23.00 4.69
CA LEU A 182 0.34 -23.04 5.93
C LEU A 182 -0.48 -23.64 7.07
N THR A 183 -1.75 -23.23 7.21
CA THR A 183 -2.70 -23.81 8.17
C THR A 183 -3.55 -24.91 7.50
N ARG A 184 -4.39 -25.57 8.30
CA ARG A 184 -5.46 -26.46 7.80
C ARG A 184 -6.80 -25.72 7.91
N PRO A 185 -7.77 -26.02 7.03
CA PRO A 185 -9.11 -25.48 7.18
C PRO A 185 -9.76 -26.07 8.43
N LYS A 186 -10.59 -25.26 9.09
CA LYS A 186 -11.30 -25.61 10.32
C LYS A 186 -12.80 -25.48 10.10
N SER A 187 -13.58 -26.35 10.73
CA SER A 187 -15.05 -26.24 10.75
C SER A 187 -15.56 -25.21 11.76
N THR A 188 -14.70 -24.76 12.68
CA THR A 188 -15.06 -23.79 13.73
C THR A 188 -14.09 -22.62 13.78
N THR A 189 -14.62 -21.47 14.21
CA THR A 189 -13.89 -20.22 14.39
C THR A 189 -14.22 -19.65 15.76
N ALA A 190 -13.23 -19.43 16.62
CA ALA A 190 -13.39 -18.95 17.99
C ALA A 190 -14.47 -19.71 18.78
N GLY A 191 -14.54 -21.03 18.59
CA GLY A 191 -15.52 -21.92 19.23
C GLY A 191 -16.95 -21.85 18.69
N LYS A 192 -17.21 -21.13 17.59
CA LYS A 192 -18.50 -21.11 16.87
C LYS A 192 -18.46 -22.02 15.64
N ASP A 193 -19.62 -22.53 15.25
CA ASP A 193 -19.83 -23.42 14.10
C ASP A 193 -19.87 -22.62 12.78
N VAL A 194 -18.75 -21.97 12.48
CA VAL A 194 -18.50 -21.24 11.23
C VAL A 194 -17.07 -21.54 10.78
N PRO A 195 -16.83 -21.78 9.48
CA PRO A 195 -15.55 -22.27 9.01
C PRO A 195 -14.48 -21.18 8.98
N THR A 196 -13.22 -21.60 9.11
CA THR A 196 -12.03 -20.83 8.72
C THR A 196 -11.31 -21.61 7.62
N GLY A 197 -11.04 -20.95 6.49
CA GLY A 197 -10.29 -21.57 5.38
C GLY A 197 -8.78 -21.65 5.64
N ASP A 198 -8.03 -22.02 4.61
CA ASP A 198 -6.59 -22.27 4.68
C ASP A 198 -5.74 -21.33 3.80
N HIS A 199 -6.37 -20.35 3.15
CA HIS A 199 -5.65 -19.38 2.32
C HIS A 199 -4.83 -18.42 3.19
N CYS A 200 -3.57 -18.80 3.44
CA CYS A 200 -2.59 -17.92 4.09
C CYS A 200 -1.98 -17.02 3.01
N TRP A 201 -2.62 -15.89 2.72
CA TRP A 201 -2.13 -14.91 1.76
C TRP A 201 -0.78 -14.37 2.20
N THR A 202 0.26 -14.81 1.49
CA THR A 202 1.66 -14.59 1.84
C THR A 202 2.24 -13.52 0.93
N LEU A 203 2.82 -12.48 1.55
CA LEU A 203 3.55 -11.44 0.84
C LEU A 203 4.88 -11.99 0.35
N PHE A 204 5.07 -12.02 -0.96
CA PHE A 204 6.35 -12.20 -1.61
C PHE A 204 6.92 -10.84 -1.99
N LEU A 205 8.19 -10.62 -1.65
CA LEU A 205 8.95 -9.45 -2.08
C LEU A 205 10.01 -9.87 -3.10
N ASN A 206 10.29 -9.01 -4.06
CA ASN A 206 11.44 -9.08 -4.95
C ASN A 206 12.09 -7.70 -5.01
N THR A 207 13.16 -7.55 -4.24
CA THR A 207 13.99 -6.34 -4.11
C THR A 207 15.43 -6.71 -4.38
N GLU A 208 16.30 -5.71 -4.56
CA GLU A 208 17.72 -5.94 -4.86
C GLU A 208 18.40 -6.82 -3.81
N ASN A 209 18.06 -6.62 -2.52
CA ASN A 209 18.75 -7.21 -1.39
C ASN A 209 17.91 -8.20 -0.55
N PHE A 210 16.64 -8.42 -0.91
CA PHE A 210 15.76 -9.45 -0.35
C PHE A 210 14.75 -9.97 -1.38
N LYS A 211 14.66 -11.29 -1.49
CA LYS A 211 13.70 -11.98 -2.35
C LYS A 211 13.08 -13.15 -1.60
N GLY A 212 11.76 -13.25 -1.60
CA GLY A 212 11.03 -14.37 -1.01
C GLY A 212 9.85 -13.97 -0.13
N PRO A 213 9.25 -14.94 0.57
CA PRO A 213 8.10 -14.68 1.42
C PRO A 213 8.53 -13.94 2.69
N ALA A 214 7.82 -12.87 3.03
CA ALA A 214 8.11 -12.03 4.18
C ALA A 214 7.20 -12.34 5.38
N THR A 215 5.89 -12.32 5.13
CA THR A 215 4.82 -12.38 6.14
C THR A 215 3.55 -12.96 5.49
N PHE A 216 2.57 -13.35 6.28
CA PHE A 216 1.24 -13.72 5.77
C PHE A 216 0.11 -13.28 6.69
N PHE A 217 -1.09 -13.12 6.13
CA PHE A 217 -2.30 -12.92 6.93
C PHE A 217 -2.81 -14.25 7.46
N ALA A 218 -2.98 -14.36 8.79
CA ALA A 218 -3.61 -15.53 9.40
C ALA A 218 -5.07 -15.64 8.90
N PRO A 219 -5.54 -16.83 8.45
CA PRO A 219 -6.92 -17.02 7.99
C PRO A 219 -7.98 -16.53 8.98
N TYR A 220 -7.72 -16.67 10.29
CA TYR A 220 -8.58 -16.18 11.37
C TYR A 220 -8.91 -14.68 11.28
N PHE A 221 -8.01 -13.86 10.73
CA PHE A 221 -8.27 -12.42 10.55
C PHE A 221 -9.53 -12.15 9.73
N TRP A 222 -9.72 -12.92 8.66
CA TRP A 222 -10.85 -12.78 7.75
C TRP A 222 -12.10 -13.46 8.31
N SER A 223 -11.98 -14.70 8.78
CA SER A 223 -13.11 -15.50 9.26
C SER A 223 -13.71 -15.01 10.57
N ARG A 224 -12.97 -14.21 11.36
CA ARG A 224 -13.45 -13.64 12.63
C ARG A 224 -14.78 -12.89 12.47
N ALA A 225 -15.01 -12.20 11.36
CA ALA A 225 -16.26 -11.49 11.13
C ALA A 225 -17.48 -12.44 11.11
N SER A 226 -17.28 -13.68 10.67
CA SER A 226 -18.33 -14.70 10.60
C SER A 226 -18.77 -15.22 11.97
N VAL A 227 -18.03 -14.91 13.05
CA VAL A 227 -18.42 -15.22 14.44
C VAL A 227 -19.62 -14.38 14.89
N GLU A 228 -19.71 -13.13 14.41
CA GLU A 228 -20.80 -12.22 14.72
C GLU A 228 -21.99 -12.40 13.77
N ASP A 229 -21.72 -12.71 12.50
CA ASP A 229 -22.72 -12.98 11.47
C ASP A 229 -22.38 -14.29 10.72
N HIS A 230 -23.08 -15.36 11.08
CA HIS A 230 -22.79 -16.71 10.58
C HIS A 230 -23.07 -16.86 9.07
N ASP A 231 -23.90 -16.00 8.47
CA ASP A 231 -24.19 -16.03 7.03
C ASP A 231 -22.96 -15.66 6.19
N LEU A 232 -21.94 -15.08 6.83
CA LEU A 232 -20.66 -14.72 6.21
C LEU A 232 -19.63 -15.86 6.20
N GLY A 233 -19.99 -17.06 6.68
CA GLY A 233 -19.08 -18.22 6.69
C GLY A 233 -18.53 -18.53 5.29
N GLY A 234 -17.20 -18.50 5.15
CA GLY A 234 -16.52 -18.79 3.88
C GLY A 234 -16.69 -17.71 2.79
N MET A 235 -17.05 -16.48 3.16
CA MET A 235 -17.25 -15.37 2.20
C MET A 235 -16.01 -14.48 2.00
N PHE A 236 -14.91 -14.73 2.72
CA PHE A 236 -13.73 -13.88 2.69
C PHE A 236 -12.50 -14.59 2.15
N LEU A 237 -11.41 -13.84 2.06
CA LEU A 237 -10.14 -14.26 1.47
C LEU A 237 -9.53 -15.50 2.14
N ASP A 238 -9.86 -15.83 3.39
CA ASP A 238 -9.42 -17.09 4.01
C ASP A 238 -9.91 -18.35 3.25
N SER A 239 -11.05 -18.24 2.56
CA SER A 239 -11.76 -19.36 1.95
C SER A 239 -12.00 -19.17 0.44
N ARG A 240 -12.39 -17.95 0.03
CA ARG A 240 -12.69 -17.63 -1.36
C ARG A 240 -11.40 -17.43 -2.17
N PRO A 241 -11.41 -17.75 -3.48
CA PRO A 241 -10.39 -17.29 -4.41
C PRO A 241 -10.34 -15.75 -4.48
N SER A 242 -9.22 -15.19 -4.94
CA SER A 242 -9.09 -13.75 -5.19
C SER A 242 -9.67 -13.37 -6.55
N ASP A 243 -10.25 -12.18 -6.70
CA ASP A 243 -10.59 -11.66 -8.04
C ASP A 243 -9.29 -11.33 -8.82
N PRO A 244 -9.06 -11.93 -10.01
CA PRO A 244 -7.90 -11.58 -10.84
C PRO A 244 -7.94 -10.14 -11.36
N ASN A 245 -9.12 -9.57 -11.58
CA ASN A 245 -9.31 -8.37 -12.38
C ASN A 245 -9.36 -7.12 -11.51
N ARG A 246 -8.27 -6.91 -10.77
CA ARG A 246 -8.13 -5.84 -9.78
C ARG A 246 -7.87 -4.48 -10.44
N SER A 247 -8.34 -3.43 -9.79
CA SER A 247 -7.97 -2.06 -10.16
C SER A 247 -6.51 -1.80 -9.82
N LEU A 248 -5.79 -1.09 -10.71
CA LEU A 248 -4.49 -0.49 -10.42
C LEU A 248 -4.68 1.03 -10.36
N GLN A 249 -4.38 1.65 -9.22
CA GLN A 249 -4.58 3.08 -9.01
C GLN A 249 -3.50 3.66 -8.07
N MET A 250 -3.39 4.99 -8.04
CA MET A 250 -2.71 5.73 -6.99
C MET A 250 -3.75 6.57 -6.25
N GLU A 251 -4.00 6.27 -4.98
CA GLU A 251 -4.87 7.07 -4.14
C GLU A 251 -4.08 8.18 -3.45
N THR A 252 -4.50 9.44 -3.64
CA THR A 252 -3.96 10.60 -2.96
C THR A 252 -5.04 11.22 -2.10
N GLN A 253 -4.84 11.18 -0.78
CA GLN A 253 -5.77 11.75 0.19
C GLN A 253 -5.38 13.18 0.57
N TYR A 254 -4.09 13.52 0.51
CA TYR A 254 -3.61 14.84 0.86
C TYR A 254 -2.23 15.13 0.27
N ILE A 255 -2.15 16.12 -0.62
CA ILE A 255 -0.94 16.89 -0.94
C ILE A 255 -1.23 18.35 -0.57
N PRO A 256 -0.32 19.07 0.12
CA PRO A 256 -0.54 20.47 0.46
C PRO A 256 -0.76 21.34 -0.78
N ALA A 257 -1.74 22.23 -0.71
CA ALA A 257 -1.98 23.27 -1.70
C ALA A 257 -2.33 24.60 -1.01
N ALA A 258 -2.37 25.66 -1.80
CA ALA A 258 -2.79 26.99 -1.38
C ALA A 258 -3.64 27.62 -2.48
N VAL A 259 -4.69 28.34 -2.11
CA VAL A 259 -5.59 29.04 -3.05
C VAL A 259 -5.66 30.51 -2.65
N ALA A 260 -5.68 31.40 -3.64
CA ALA A 260 -5.89 32.83 -3.44
C ALA A 260 -6.61 33.42 -4.65
N SER A 261 -7.36 34.50 -4.44
CA SER A 261 -8.02 35.25 -5.52
C SER A 261 -7.35 36.59 -5.74
N ASP A 262 -7.30 37.03 -6.99
CA ASP A 262 -6.88 38.39 -7.34
C ASP A 262 -8.00 39.42 -7.09
N SER A 263 -7.72 40.69 -7.36
CA SER A 263 -8.66 41.80 -7.18
C SER A 263 -9.86 41.80 -8.12
N GLU A 264 -9.82 40.98 -9.18
CA GLU A 264 -10.94 40.76 -10.11
C GLU A 264 -11.81 39.56 -9.69
N GLY A 265 -11.41 38.85 -8.63
CA GLY A 265 -12.09 37.66 -8.13
C GLY A 265 -11.70 36.37 -8.85
N GLN A 266 -10.67 36.40 -9.70
CA GLN A 266 -10.15 35.21 -10.37
C GLN A 266 -9.31 34.39 -9.38
N SER A 267 -9.63 33.11 -9.26
CA SER A 267 -8.95 32.19 -8.34
C SER A 267 -7.73 31.54 -8.98
N TYR A 268 -6.67 31.44 -8.19
CA TYR A 268 -5.41 30.79 -8.50
C TYR A 268 -5.05 29.80 -7.40
N ALA A 269 -4.32 28.76 -7.76
CA ALA A 269 -3.84 27.77 -6.81
C ALA A 269 -2.34 27.52 -7.01
N ARG A 270 -1.70 27.09 -5.92
CA ARG A 270 -0.36 26.51 -5.92
C ARG A 270 -0.38 25.17 -5.19
N ILE A 271 0.25 24.15 -5.75
CA ILE A 271 0.46 22.86 -5.05
C ILE A 271 1.91 22.73 -4.55
N ALA A 272 2.13 21.88 -3.55
CA ALA A 272 3.50 21.50 -3.16
C ALA A 272 4.23 20.88 -4.37
N PRO A 273 5.53 21.15 -4.56
CA PRO A 273 6.31 20.57 -5.64
C PRO A 273 6.15 19.05 -5.67
N THR A 274 5.52 18.56 -6.73
CA THR A 274 5.12 17.17 -6.89
C THR A 274 5.85 16.59 -8.10
N ASP A 275 6.55 15.49 -7.88
CA ASP A 275 7.49 14.90 -8.83
C ASP A 275 7.05 13.48 -9.21
N PHE A 276 7.26 13.10 -10.46
CA PHE A 276 6.99 11.75 -10.98
C PHE A 276 8.21 11.20 -11.74
N PRO A 277 8.36 9.87 -11.85
CA PRO A 277 9.41 9.29 -12.67
C PRO A 277 9.40 9.86 -14.10
N SER A 278 10.58 10.15 -14.61
CA SER A 278 10.80 10.51 -16.01
C SER A 278 11.95 9.65 -16.54
N GLY A 279 11.69 8.87 -17.59
CA GLY A 279 12.71 8.03 -18.21
C GLY A 279 13.59 8.80 -19.19
N PRO A 280 14.67 8.19 -19.70
CA PRO A 280 15.58 8.82 -20.68
C PRO A 280 14.88 9.33 -21.96
N ASN A 281 13.74 8.74 -22.31
CA ASN A 281 12.92 9.11 -23.47
C ASN A 281 11.77 10.08 -23.13
N GLY A 282 11.73 10.63 -21.91
CA GLY A 282 10.63 11.45 -21.40
C GLY A 282 9.41 10.64 -20.92
N GLU A 283 9.54 9.31 -20.84
CA GLU A 283 8.48 8.38 -20.40
C GLU A 283 8.93 7.65 -19.13
N GLY A 284 8.30 7.94 -17.99
CA GLY A 284 8.64 7.31 -16.71
C GLY A 284 7.88 6.02 -16.47
N VAL A 285 8.56 4.98 -15.94
CA VAL A 285 7.90 3.74 -15.52
C VAL A 285 7.22 3.96 -14.17
N LEU A 286 5.95 3.58 -14.07
CA LEU A 286 5.18 3.59 -12.81
C LEU A 286 4.88 2.19 -12.31
N ALA A 287 4.47 1.31 -13.22
CA ALA A 287 4.13 -0.07 -12.90
C ALA A 287 4.53 -0.99 -14.05
N HIS A 288 4.97 -2.19 -13.72
CA HIS A 288 5.39 -3.20 -14.67
C HIS A 288 4.95 -4.61 -14.23
N GLY A 289 4.58 -5.45 -15.19
CA GLY A 289 4.35 -6.88 -14.96
C GLY A 289 3.21 -7.15 -13.98
N ILE A 290 2.05 -6.55 -14.18
CA ILE A 290 0.86 -6.85 -13.37
C ILE A 290 0.38 -8.26 -13.72
N MET A 291 0.52 -9.20 -12.79
CA MET A 291 0.24 -10.62 -13.00
C MET A 291 -0.88 -11.12 -12.08
N SER A 292 -1.68 -12.07 -12.58
CA SER A 292 -2.57 -12.90 -11.76
C SER A 292 -2.21 -14.37 -11.93
N TYR A 293 -2.40 -15.17 -10.89
CA TYR A 293 -1.91 -16.55 -10.82
C TYR A 293 -3.03 -17.56 -10.63
N ARG A 294 -2.85 -18.78 -11.13
CA ARG A 294 -3.63 -19.95 -10.68
C ARG A 294 -2.91 -20.69 -9.55
N LYS A 295 -3.58 -21.60 -8.85
CA LYS A 295 -2.99 -22.38 -7.74
C LYS A 295 -1.79 -23.23 -8.17
N GLU A 296 -1.76 -23.66 -9.43
CA GLU A 296 -0.63 -24.40 -10.03
C GLU A 296 0.67 -23.58 -10.01
N ALA A 297 0.59 -22.25 -9.91
CA ALA A 297 1.76 -21.39 -9.87
C ALA A 297 2.64 -21.65 -8.63
N LEU A 298 2.05 -22.05 -7.49
CA LEU A 298 2.82 -22.33 -6.28
C LEU A 298 2.08 -23.23 -5.27
N TRP A 299 0.79 -22.98 -5.03
CA TRP A 299 0.02 -23.64 -3.97
C TRP A 299 0.08 -25.17 -4.07
N ASP A 300 -0.17 -25.73 -5.25
CA ASP A 300 -0.29 -27.19 -5.43
C ASP A 300 1.03 -27.92 -5.10
N ALA A 301 2.16 -27.35 -5.51
CA ALA A 301 3.48 -27.89 -5.21
C ALA A 301 3.77 -27.88 -3.70
N VAL A 302 3.42 -26.78 -3.01
CA VAL A 302 3.60 -26.65 -1.56
C VAL A 302 2.66 -27.58 -0.79
N ALA A 303 1.40 -27.69 -1.22
CA ALA A 303 0.42 -28.61 -0.63
C ALA A 303 0.90 -30.07 -0.73
N ASN A 304 1.37 -30.49 -1.91
CA ASN A 304 1.93 -31.82 -2.14
C ASN A 304 3.16 -32.07 -1.25
N TRP A 305 4.06 -31.09 -1.14
CA TRP A 305 5.24 -31.19 -0.26
C TRP A 305 4.86 -31.40 1.21
N PHE A 306 3.88 -30.65 1.71
CA PHE A 306 3.42 -30.81 3.09
C PHE A 306 2.72 -32.14 3.35
N GLN A 307 2.21 -32.81 2.31
CA GLN A 307 1.65 -34.16 2.37
C GLN A 307 2.69 -35.27 2.17
N GLY A 308 3.99 -34.94 2.12
CA GLY A 308 5.09 -35.90 2.00
C GLY A 308 5.65 -36.06 0.59
N GLY A 309 5.19 -35.26 -0.36
CA GLY A 309 5.79 -35.13 -1.69
C GLY A 309 7.17 -34.45 -1.67
N PRO A 310 7.80 -34.28 -2.85
CA PRO A 310 9.10 -33.61 -2.97
C PRO A 310 9.06 -32.15 -2.50
N PRO A 311 10.18 -31.59 -2.01
CA PRO A 311 10.26 -30.18 -1.64
C PRO A 311 9.86 -29.22 -2.75
N ALA A 312 8.93 -28.31 -2.46
CA ALA A 312 8.62 -27.20 -3.36
C ALA A 312 9.78 -26.21 -3.37
N THR A 313 10.14 -25.68 -4.55
CA THR A 313 11.29 -24.79 -4.69
C THR A 313 11.00 -23.37 -4.21
N GLY A 314 9.73 -22.98 -4.16
CA GLY A 314 9.27 -21.61 -3.91
C GLY A 314 9.15 -20.76 -5.18
N HIS A 315 9.69 -21.23 -6.32
CA HIS A 315 9.60 -20.54 -7.59
C HIS A 315 8.16 -20.53 -8.10
N VAL A 316 7.62 -19.35 -8.38
CA VAL A 316 6.28 -19.17 -8.95
C VAL A 316 6.33 -19.55 -10.43
N ASP A 317 5.55 -20.54 -10.84
CA ASP A 317 5.54 -21.02 -12.22
C ASP A 317 4.86 -20.01 -13.17
N PRO A 318 5.61 -19.39 -14.10
CA PRO A 318 5.04 -18.42 -15.03
C PRO A 318 4.02 -19.03 -16.01
N GLN A 319 3.99 -20.36 -16.20
CA GLN A 319 2.98 -21.01 -17.04
C GLN A 319 1.58 -20.98 -16.42
N ALA A 320 1.50 -20.76 -15.10
CA ALA A 320 0.27 -20.56 -14.37
C ALA A 320 -0.01 -19.08 -14.04
N ALA A 321 0.68 -18.16 -14.73
CA ALA A 321 0.51 -16.73 -14.62
C ALA A 321 -0.15 -16.13 -15.87
N SER A 322 -0.85 -15.02 -15.70
CA SER A 322 -1.37 -14.19 -16.80
C SER A 322 -1.02 -12.73 -16.56
N VAL A 323 -0.42 -12.09 -17.57
CA VAL A 323 -0.10 -10.65 -17.54
C VAL A 323 -1.34 -9.85 -17.94
N HIS A 324 -1.63 -8.79 -17.19
CA HIS A 324 -2.64 -7.81 -17.56
C HIS A 324 -2.03 -6.77 -18.50
N SER A 325 -2.43 -6.77 -19.77
CA SER A 325 -1.87 -5.83 -20.74
C SER A 325 -2.35 -4.40 -20.49
N PHE A 326 -1.47 -3.41 -20.64
CA PHE A 326 -1.83 -2.01 -20.58
C PHE A 326 -2.31 -1.49 -21.95
N PRO A 327 -3.51 -0.89 -22.03
CA PRO A 327 -4.07 -0.34 -23.27
C PRO A 327 -3.56 1.06 -23.62
N GLY A 328 -2.60 1.61 -22.86
CA GLY A 328 -2.05 2.96 -23.08
C GLY A 328 -3.05 4.08 -22.81
N ARG A 329 -4.04 3.86 -21.93
CA ARG A 329 -5.00 4.87 -21.46
C ARG A 329 -4.91 4.98 -19.93
N GLY A 330 -5.40 6.08 -19.38
CA GLY A 330 -5.39 6.39 -17.96
C GLY A 330 -6.13 7.70 -17.72
N SER A 331 -6.43 8.01 -16.47
CA SER A 331 -7.08 9.27 -16.11
C SER A 331 -6.73 9.69 -14.69
N ALA A 332 -7.03 10.93 -14.33
CA ALA A 332 -6.91 11.43 -12.97
C ALA A 332 -8.25 12.01 -12.50
N THR A 333 -8.51 11.89 -11.19
CA THR A 333 -9.63 12.55 -10.51
C THR A 333 -9.14 13.56 -9.47
N TRP A 334 -7.87 13.95 -9.59
CA TRP A 334 -7.24 14.96 -8.74
C TRP A 334 -7.97 16.28 -8.81
N ARG A 335 -8.24 16.86 -7.64
CA ARG A 335 -8.95 18.12 -7.43
C ARG A 335 -8.17 18.95 -6.42
N ILE A 336 -8.15 20.28 -6.62
CA ILE A 336 -7.61 21.23 -5.65
C ILE A 336 -8.77 21.95 -4.99
N TYR A 337 -8.84 21.95 -3.67
CA TYR A 337 -9.94 22.54 -2.92
C TYR A 337 -9.56 22.90 -1.48
N THR A 338 -10.29 23.83 -0.88
CA THR A 338 -10.18 24.18 0.55
C THR A 338 -11.07 23.27 1.40
N SER A 339 -10.85 23.22 2.71
CA SER A 339 -11.66 22.39 3.63
C SER A 339 -13.16 22.63 3.52
N ASP A 340 -13.55 23.87 3.16
CA ASP A 340 -14.93 24.33 3.17
C ASP A 340 -15.62 24.11 1.81
N THR A 341 -14.89 23.65 0.79
CA THR A 341 -15.45 23.38 -0.55
C THR A 341 -16.30 22.09 -0.55
N PRO A 342 -17.61 22.15 -0.86
CA PRO A 342 -18.48 20.98 -0.98
C PRO A 342 -17.96 19.99 -2.03
N LYS A 343 -18.13 18.69 -1.80
CA LYS A 343 -17.53 17.64 -2.64
C LYS A 343 -17.90 17.77 -4.12
N GLU A 344 -19.15 18.10 -4.39
CA GLU A 344 -19.74 18.25 -5.72
C GLU A 344 -19.16 19.47 -6.47
N GLU A 345 -18.64 20.45 -5.74
CA GLU A 345 -18.13 21.72 -6.26
C GLU A 345 -16.60 21.75 -6.41
N ARG A 346 -15.90 20.69 -5.96
CA ARG A 346 -14.43 20.62 -6.03
C ARG A 346 -13.96 20.49 -7.49
N PRO A 347 -13.28 21.49 -8.07
CA PRO A 347 -12.90 21.46 -9.47
C PRO A 347 -11.72 20.51 -9.72
N PRO A 348 -11.75 19.70 -10.79
CA PRO A 348 -10.63 18.84 -11.18
C PRO A 348 -9.43 19.66 -11.69
N VAL A 349 -8.25 19.06 -11.57
CA VAL A 349 -7.05 19.48 -12.30
C VAL A 349 -7.19 19.06 -13.75
N ASP A 350 -6.80 19.95 -14.68
CA ASP A 350 -6.72 19.65 -16.12
C ASP A 350 -5.53 18.72 -16.43
N TRP A 351 -5.56 17.51 -15.87
CA TRP A 351 -4.47 16.53 -15.89
C TRP A 351 -3.99 16.19 -17.30
N ASP A 352 -4.94 16.02 -18.23
CA ASP A 352 -4.68 15.63 -19.61
C ASP A 352 -3.91 16.72 -20.40
N SER A 353 -3.83 17.95 -19.88
CA SER A 353 -3.05 19.02 -20.51
C SER A 353 -1.53 18.82 -20.38
N PHE A 354 -1.06 18.08 -19.37
CA PHE A 354 0.38 17.89 -19.10
C PHE A 354 0.83 16.44 -18.92
N ALA A 355 -0.09 15.48 -18.83
CA ALA A 355 0.22 14.07 -18.62
C ALA A 355 -0.46 13.18 -19.66
N THR A 356 0.34 12.51 -20.50
CA THR A 356 -0.16 11.51 -21.46
C THR A 356 0.14 10.11 -20.93
N PRO A 357 -0.88 9.27 -20.61
CA PRO A 357 -0.65 7.89 -20.23
C PRO A 357 -0.03 7.11 -21.39
N VAL A 358 0.97 6.27 -21.11
CA VAL A 358 1.65 5.45 -22.12
C VAL A 358 1.74 4.00 -21.66
N ALA A 359 1.56 3.09 -22.60
CA ALA A 359 2.00 1.71 -22.49
C ALA A 359 3.32 1.60 -23.27
N GLN A 360 4.45 1.64 -22.57
CA GLN A 360 5.79 1.60 -23.20
C GLN A 360 5.98 0.27 -23.94
N ASP A 361 5.40 -0.78 -23.36
CA ASP A 361 5.15 -2.08 -23.94
C ASP A 361 3.83 -2.62 -23.34
N PRO A 362 3.31 -3.78 -23.77
CA PRO A 362 2.07 -4.32 -23.22
C PRO A 362 2.06 -4.54 -21.71
N ALA A 363 3.20 -4.71 -21.04
CA ALA A 363 3.32 -4.99 -19.61
C ALA A 363 3.85 -3.79 -18.78
N THR A 364 4.16 -2.65 -19.39
CA THR A 364 4.73 -1.48 -18.70
C THR A 364 3.88 -0.22 -18.87
N PHE A 365 3.39 0.32 -17.75
CA PHE A 365 2.65 1.58 -17.71
C PHE A 365 3.52 2.74 -17.23
N GLY A 366 3.29 3.91 -17.82
CA GLY A 366 3.96 5.15 -17.48
C GLY A 366 3.19 6.39 -17.91
N TYR A 367 3.83 7.54 -17.73
CA TYR A 367 3.40 8.80 -18.31
C TYR A 367 4.50 9.40 -19.17
N ARG A 368 4.07 10.08 -20.24
CA ARG A 368 4.86 11.08 -20.95
C ARG A 368 4.38 12.46 -20.54
N TRP A 369 5.32 13.34 -20.21
CA TRP A 369 5.04 14.66 -19.66
C TRP A 369 5.14 15.77 -20.72
N GLU A 370 4.27 16.78 -20.66
CA GLU A 370 4.34 17.95 -21.55
C GLU A 370 5.52 18.84 -21.14
N SER A 371 6.50 18.96 -22.03
CA SER A 371 7.76 19.69 -21.80
C SER A 371 7.59 21.19 -21.58
N GLU A 372 6.52 21.80 -22.10
CA GLU A 372 6.25 23.23 -21.89
C GLU A 372 5.59 23.52 -20.53
N LEU A 373 4.97 22.51 -19.91
CA LEU A 373 4.22 22.65 -18.65
C LEU A 373 4.90 21.98 -17.46
N THR A 374 5.84 21.07 -17.71
CA THR A 374 6.61 20.36 -16.67
C THR A 374 8.07 20.79 -16.68
N THR A 375 8.73 20.63 -15.53
CA THR A 375 10.17 20.91 -15.40
C THR A 375 10.92 19.67 -14.94
N THR A 376 12.25 19.67 -15.03
CA THR A 376 13.07 18.55 -14.55
C THR A 376 13.50 18.79 -13.11
N ALA A 377 13.19 17.84 -12.24
CA ALA A 377 13.76 17.73 -10.91
C ALA A 377 14.82 16.61 -10.87
N VAL A 378 15.72 16.67 -9.90
CA VAL A 378 16.76 15.64 -9.70
C VAL A 378 16.65 15.12 -8.28
N SER A 379 16.53 13.80 -8.14
CA SER A 379 16.55 13.11 -6.85
C SER A 379 17.56 11.97 -6.92
N GLY A 380 18.67 12.10 -6.19
CA GLY A 380 19.78 11.16 -6.28
C GLY A 380 20.37 11.13 -7.70
N ASN A 381 20.34 9.95 -8.33
CA ASN A 381 20.82 9.75 -9.71
C ASN A 381 19.70 9.81 -10.76
N SER A 382 18.47 10.09 -10.35
CA SER A 382 17.29 9.99 -11.21
C SER A 382 16.76 11.36 -11.58
N GLN A 383 16.30 11.47 -12.83
CA GLN A 383 15.54 12.62 -13.31
C GLN A 383 14.06 12.37 -13.09
N LEU A 384 13.39 13.34 -12.49
CA LEU A 384 11.96 13.34 -12.27
C LEU A 384 11.32 14.46 -13.08
N ALA A 385 10.08 14.25 -13.51
CA ALA A 385 9.24 15.30 -14.04
C ALA A 385 8.52 15.98 -12.88
N ARG A 386 8.81 17.27 -12.70
CA ARG A 386 8.08 18.14 -11.79
C ARG A 386 6.81 18.63 -12.48
N LEU A 387 5.68 18.33 -11.88
CA LEU A 387 4.37 18.75 -12.36
C LEU A 387 4.23 20.29 -12.29
N PRO A 388 3.25 20.89 -13.01
CA PRO A 388 2.95 22.31 -12.86
C PRO A 388 2.65 22.65 -11.39
N GLU A 389 3.29 23.70 -10.87
CA GLU A 389 3.04 24.13 -9.48
C GLU A 389 1.84 25.09 -9.38
N TYR A 390 1.52 25.81 -10.46
CA TYR A 390 0.56 26.92 -10.44
C TYR A 390 -0.61 26.66 -11.38
N TYR A 391 -1.81 27.02 -10.93
CA TYR A 391 -3.05 26.81 -11.66
C TYR A 391 -3.95 28.04 -11.60
N ARG A 392 -4.73 28.26 -12.65
CA ARG A 392 -5.83 29.22 -12.69
C ARG A 392 -7.15 28.46 -12.82
N LEU A 393 -8.15 28.83 -12.04
CA LEU A 393 -9.49 28.26 -12.18
C LEU A 393 -10.13 28.81 -13.45
N ILE A 394 -10.52 27.95 -14.38
CA ILE A 394 -11.23 28.36 -15.59
C ILE A 394 -12.60 27.71 -15.63
N ASP A 395 -13.57 28.47 -16.12
CA ASP A 395 -14.92 27.98 -16.39
C ASP A 395 -15.10 27.81 -17.89
N ASP A 396 -15.37 26.58 -18.33
CA ASP A 396 -15.67 26.26 -19.73
C ASP A 396 -17.01 25.52 -19.80
N GLY A 397 -18.00 26.10 -20.48
CA GLY A 397 -19.32 25.48 -20.62
C GLY A 397 -20.10 25.23 -19.33
N GLY A 398 -19.73 25.87 -18.21
CA GLY A 398 -20.33 25.66 -16.90
C GLY A 398 -19.63 24.60 -16.04
N GLU A 399 -18.50 24.06 -16.49
CA GLU A 399 -17.63 23.18 -15.72
C GLU A 399 -16.31 23.89 -15.37
N SER A 400 -16.02 24.00 -14.08
CA SER A 400 -14.80 24.62 -13.58
C SER A 400 -13.65 23.61 -13.54
N ARG A 401 -12.44 24.01 -13.92
CA ARG A 401 -11.21 23.19 -13.79
C ARG A 401 -9.98 24.05 -13.49
N TRP A 402 -8.99 23.45 -12.82
CA TRP A 402 -7.69 24.06 -12.58
C TRP A 402 -6.78 23.82 -13.78
N ALA A 403 -6.61 24.85 -14.62
CA ALA A 403 -5.70 24.81 -15.76
C ALA A 403 -4.29 25.25 -15.34
N PRO A 404 -3.23 24.51 -15.71
CA PRO A 404 -1.87 24.87 -15.36
C PRO A 404 -1.46 26.18 -16.02
N ILE A 405 -0.72 27.01 -15.30
CA ILE A 405 -0.15 28.27 -15.81
C ILE A 405 1.31 28.41 -15.37
N PRO A 406 2.15 29.11 -16.15
CA PRO A 406 3.51 29.41 -15.72
C PRO A 406 3.50 30.46 -14.59
N PRO A 407 4.54 30.51 -13.74
CA PRO A 407 4.58 31.41 -12.58
C PRO A 407 4.46 32.89 -12.94
N GLU A 408 4.87 33.30 -14.15
CA GLU A 408 4.78 34.68 -14.63
C GLU A 408 3.33 35.15 -14.88
N GLN A 409 2.39 34.21 -15.00
CA GLN A 409 0.96 34.50 -15.16
C GLN A 409 0.19 34.53 -13.83
N VAL A 410 0.87 34.27 -12.71
CA VAL A 410 0.26 34.35 -11.37
C VAL A 410 0.33 35.81 -10.89
N PRO A 411 -0.79 36.49 -10.61
CA PRO A 411 -0.76 37.87 -10.15
C PRO A 411 -0.01 37.99 -8.83
N ALA A 412 0.94 38.94 -8.75
CA ALA A 412 1.77 39.13 -7.56
C ALA A 412 0.96 39.40 -6.29
N GLU A 413 -0.21 40.04 -6.42
CA GLU A 413 -1.11 40.33 -5.32
C GLU A 413 -1.71 39.08 -4.66
N THR A 414 -1.70 37.91 -5.32
CA THR A 414 -2.12 36.64 -4.72
C THR A 414 -1.13 36.12 -3.67
N GLY A 415 0.14 36.57 -3.70
CA GLY A 415 1.21 36.08 -2.84
C GLY A 415 1.65 34.62 -3.09
N LEU A 416 1.04 33.90 -4.04
CA LEU A 416 1.28 32.46 -4.23
C LEU A 416 2.72 32.12 -4.69
N THR A 417 3.37 32.97 -5.48
CA THR A 417 4.75 32.76 -5.93
C THR A 417 5.77 32.88 -4.78
N GLU A 418 5.45 33.70 -3.77
CA GLU A 418 6.22 33.87 -2.54
C GLU A 418 5.86 32.85 -1.45
N TYR A 419 4.69 32.22 -1.55
CA TYR A 419 4.25 31.18 -0.62
C TYR A 419 5.27 30.04 -0.52
N ARG A 420 5.43 29.48 0.68
CA ARG A 420 6.34 28.35 0.93
C ARG A 420 5.60 27.32 1.77
N PHE A 421 5.47 26.12 1.23
CA PHE A 421 5.02 24.96 1.99
C PHE A 421 6.08 24.66 3.06
N ARG A 422 5.70 24.79 4.32
CA ARG A 422 6.55 24.44 5.46
C ARG A 422 5.90 23.27 6.19
N PRO A 423 6.66 22.23 6.56
CA PRO A 423 6.13 21.21 7.44
C PRO A 423 5.60 21.86 8.74
N PRO A 424 4.43 21.44 9.23
CA PRO A 424 3.91 21.94 10.49
C PRO A 424 4.86 21.57 11.64
N ALA A 425 4.85 22.36 12.71
CA ALA A 425 5.51 21.98 13.95
C ALA A 425 4.71 20.83 14.59
N GLU A 426 5.29 19.63 14.59
CA GLU A 426 4.67 18.43 15.16
C GLU A 426 5.38 18.02 16.46
N PRO A 427 4.65 17.41 17.42
CA PRO A 427 5.28 16.82 18.58
C PRO A 427 6.22 15.69 18.14
N THR A 428 7.22 15.40 18.97
CA THR A 428 8.06 14.21 18.79
C THR A 428 7.17 12.97 18.68
N PRO A 429 7.35 12.12 17.64
CA PRO A 429 6.51 10.96 17.47
C PRO A 429 6.59 10.00 18.66
N GLU A 430 5.45 9.48 19.09
CA GLU A 430 5.40 8.48 20.16
C GLU A 430 6.03 7.16 19.73
N ALA A 431 6.54 6.39 20.68
CA ALA A 431 7.02 5.03 20.41
C ALA A 431 5.87 4.06 20.08
N TYR A 432 6.05 3.19 19.10
CA TYR A 432 5.29 1.95 19.03
C TYR A 432 5.76 1.05 20.16
N VAL A 433 4.83 0.50 20.92
CA VAL A 433 5.09 -0.38 22.06
C VAL A 433 4.14 -1.56 22.03
N THR A 434 4.64 -2.73 22.44
CA THR A 434 3.85 -3.94 22.65
C THR A 434 3.49 -4.10 24.13
N PRO A 435 2.47 -4.90 24.47
CA PRO A 435 2.16 -5.30 25.85
C PRO A 435 3.39 -5.81 26.60
N GLU A 436 3.52 -5.40 27.86
CA GLU A 436 4.65 -5.74 28.75
C GLU A 436 4.22 -6.64 29.92
N GLU A 437 2.92 -6.89 30.05
CA GLU A 437 2.34 -7.73 31.09
C GLU A 437 2.90 -9.16 31.01
N PRO A 438 3.29 -9.79 32.14
CA PRO A 438 3.94 -11.09 32.14
C PRO A 438 3.13 -12.24 31.52
N ASP A 439 1.80 -12.14 31.58
CA ASP A 439 0.84 -13.11 31.03
C ASP A 439 0.42 -12.79 29.58
N SER A 440 0.92 -11.69 29.00
CA SER A 440 0.65 -11.34 27.61
C SER A 440 1.30 -12.34 26.64
N SER A 441 0.69 -12.47 25.45
CA SER A 441 1.24 -13.27 24.34
C SER A 441 2.62 -12.80 23.83
N TRP A 442 3.09 -11.63 24.28
CA TRP A 442 4.42 -11.11 23.98
C TRP A 442 5.49 -11.64 24.93
N LYS A 443 5.10 -12.10 26.13
CA LYS A 443 6.00 -12.53 27.21
C LYS A 443 5.85 -14.01 27.60
N ASN A 444 4.76 -14.67 27.22
CA ASN A 444 4.53 -16.09 27.50
C ASN A 444 3.96 -16.84 26.28
N PRO A 445 4.68 -17.84 25.70
CA PRO A 445 6.01 -18.31 26.10
C PRO A 445 7.12 -17.26 25.96
N GLY A 446 6.92 -16.25 25.10
CA GLY A 446 7.81 -15.11 24.94
C GLY A 446 9.00 -15.37 24.00
N PRO A 447 9.92 -14.39 23.88
CA PRO A 447 11.07 -14.51 23.01
C PRO A 447 12.12 -15.49 23.58
N VAL A 448 12.85 -16.15 22.70
CA VAL A 448 13.96 -17.06 23.03
C VAL A 448 15.34 -16.38 23.01
N ALA A 449 15.46 -15.21 22.36
CA ALA A 449 16.67 -14.41 22.36
C ALA A 449 16.36 -12.91 22.16
N GLY A 450 17.22 -12.06 22.70
CA GLY A 450 17.06 -10.59 22.69
C GLY A 450 16.80 -10.03 24.09
N PRO A 451 16.39 -8.75 24.19
CA PRO A 451 16.17 -7.83 23.09
C PRO A 451 17.46 -7.43 22.36
N PHE A 452 17.33 -7.13 21.08
CA PHE A 452 18.34 -6.56 20.20
C PHE A 452 17.87 -5.20 19.69
N GLN A 453 18.79 -4.38 19.17
CA GLN A 453 18.46 -3.05 18.65
C GLN A 453 19.11 -2.79 17.29
N VAL A 454 18.37 -2.14 16.40
CA VAL A 454 18.89 -1.58 15.13
C VAL A 454 18.39 -0.16 14.95
N ARG A 455 19.19 0.68 14.29
CA ARG A 455 18.78 2.02 13.87
C ARG A 455 18.44 1.98 12.39
N LEU A 456 17.26 2.48 12.05
CA LEU A 456 16.78 2.54 10.68
C LEU A 456 17.15 3.86 10.01
N TYR A 457 17.09 3.89 8.68
CA TYR A 457 17.36 5.10 7.91
C TYR A 457 16.34 6.22 8.11
N ASP A 458 15.13 5.91 8.59
CA ASP A 458 14.15 6.93 8.98
C ASP A 458 14.49 7.62 10.32
N GLY A 459 15.61 7.24 10.94
CA GLY A 459 16.07 7.78 12.21
C GLY A 459 15.46 7.10 13.44
N SER A 460 14.55 6.14 13.28
CA SER A 460 13.99 5.42 14.42
C SER A 460 14.94 4.34 14.97
N LEU A 461 14.84 4.09 16.27
CA LEU A 461 15.45 2.95 16.95
C LEU A 461 14.41 1.84 17.07
N VAL A 462 14.72 0.66 16.55
CA VAL A 462 13.89 -0.52 16.66
C VAL A 462 14.49 -1.49 17.67
N THR A 463 13.68 -1.90 18.64
CA THR A 463 13.98 -3.02 19.55
C THR A 463 13.18 -4.25 19.13
N TYR A 464 13.87 -5.38 18.97
CA TYR A 464 13.27 -6.63 18.50
C TYR A 464 13.83 -7.83 19.25
N SER A 465 13.10 -8.94 19.22
CA SER A 465 13.50 -10.21 19.83
C SER A 465 13.18 -11.37 18.89
N TRP A 466 13.81 -12.52 19.10
CA TRP A 466 13.56 -13.73 18.35
C TRP A 466 12.55 -14.60 19.06
N TYR A 467 11.54 -15.04 18.32
CA TYR A 467 10.50 -15.95 18.81
C TYR A 467 10.63 -17.28 18.10
N ARG A 468 10.33 -18.37 18.79
CA ARG A 468 9.94 -19.61 18.11
C ARG A 468 8.73 -19.30 17.25
N PHE A 469 8.74 -19.71 15.98
CA PHE A 469 7.75 -19.26 15.00
C PHE A 469 6.32 -19.49 15.50
N ALA A 470 6.01 -20.68 16.03
CA ALA A 470 4.69 -21.03 16.58
C ALA A 470 4.26 -20.26 17.83
N ASP A 471 5.20 -19.65 18.55
CA ASP A 471 4.97 -18.93 19.81
C ASP A 471 4.98 -17.41 19.63
N GLN A 472 4.96 -16.94 18.37
CA GLN A 472 4.81 -15.52 18.10
C GLN A 472 3.40 -15.01 18.47
N PRO A 473 3.27 -13.73 18.88
CA PRO A 473 1.99 -13.18 19.33
C PRO A 473 0.85 -13.31 18.33
N ALA A 474 1.13 -13.19 17.04
CA ALA A 474 0.12 -13.32 15.99
C ALA A 474 -0.56 -14.71 16.02
N LEU A 475 0.22 -15.78 16.14
CA LEU A 475 -0.31 -17.16 16.14
C LEU A 475 -0.97 -17.55 17.46
N LEU A 476 -0.47 -17.03 18.58
CA LEU A 476 -1.11 -17.18 19.89
C LEU A 476 -2.52 -16.56 19.94
N ASN A 477 -2.82 -15.61 19.03
CA ASN A 477 -4.10 -14.93 18.92
C ASN A 477 -4.87 -15.29 17.64
N ALA A 478 -4.49 -16.37 16.95
CA ALA A 478 -5.05 -16.77 15.65
C ALA A 478 -6.09 -17.90 15.72
N ASP A 479 -6.69 -18.15 16.89
CA ASP A 479 -7.62 -19.28 17.11
C ASP A 479 -7.00 -20.63 16.71
N LEU A 480 -5.74 -20.87 17.05
CA LEU A 480 -5.05 -22.14 16.81
C LEU A 480 -4.91 -22.93 18.12
N THR A 481 -5.13 -24.23 18.04
CA THR A 481 -4.76 -25.18 19.11
C THR A 481 -3.24 -25.36 19.16
N ASP A 482 -2.74 -25.90 20.27
CA ASP A 482 -1.31 -26.22 20.39
C ASP A 482 -0.84 -27.19 19.29
N GLU A 483 -1.64 -28.21 18.97
CA GLU A 483 -1.32 -29.17 17.89
C GLU A 483 -1.25 -28.48 16.52
N GLU A 484 -2.18 -27.57 16.21
CA GLU A 484 -2.16 -26.82 14.95
C GLU A 484 -0.95 -25.87 14.86
N ARG A 485 -0.53 -25.28 15.98
CA ARG A 485 0.69 -24.44 16.03
C ARG A 485 1.95 -25.27 15.82
N GLU A 486 2.04 -26.47 16.39
CA GLU A 486 3.16 -27.39 16.19
C GLU A 486 3.23 -27.91 14.75
N ASP A 487 2.10 -28.22 14.13
CA ASP A 487 2.02 -28.56 12.71
C ASP A 487 2.54 -27.42 11.82
N LEU A 488 2.15 -26.18 12.15
CA LEU A 488 2.58 -25.00 11.43
C LEU A 488 4.08 -24.73 11.65
N GLN A 489 4.61 -24.94 12.86
CA GLN A 489 6.05 -24.89 13.15
C GLN A 489 6.81 -25.83 12.21
N ALA A 490 6.39 -27.10 12.10
CA ALA A 490 7.04 -28.08 11.24
C ALA A 490 7.01 -27.70 9.75
N ARG A 491 5.93 -27.07 9.28
CA ARG A 491 5.83 -26.53 7.92
C ARG A 491 6.81 -25.38 7.70
N VAL A 492 6.92 -24.46 8.66
CA VAL A 492 7.83 -23.32 8.54
C VAL A 492 9.29 -23.72 8.63
N GLU A 493 9.64 -24.72 9.43
CA GLU A 493 11.00 -25.26 9.46
C GLU A 493 11.43 -25.81 8.08
N LYS A 494 10.52 -26.50 7.37
CA LYS A 494 10.75 -26.92 5.97
C LYS A 494 11.02 -25.72 5.05
N LEU A 495 10.24 -24.64 5.19
CA LEU A 495 10.41 -23.42 4.42
C LEU A 495 11.77 -22.77 4.71
N HIS A 496 12.12 -22.53 5.98
CA HIS A 496 13.38 -21.87 6.36
C HIS A 496 14.62 -22.64 5.89
N GLN A 497 14.54 -23.97 5.88
CA GLN A 497 15.62 -24.82 5.37
C GLN A 497 15.80 -24.69 3.84
N SER A 498 14.70 -24.51 3.10
CA SER A 498 14.69 -24.66 1.64
C SER A 498 14.65 -23.33 0.89
N TRP A 499 14.03 -22.31 1.46
CA TRP A 499 13.65 -21.07 0.76
C TRP A 499 14.47 -19.87 1.25
N GLN A 500 15.73 -19.77 0.83
CA GLN A 500 16.63 -18.67 1.19
C GLN A 500 16.25 -17.31 0.56
N LYS A 501 16.67 -16.20 1.18
CA LYS A 501 16.32 -14.81 0.82
C LYS A 501 16.88 -14.24 -0.50
N ASP A 502 17.66 -15.03 -1.24
CA ASP A 502 18.45 -14.60 -2.40
C ASP A 502 18.10 -15.40 -3.68
N ARG A 503 16.99 -16.14 -3.66
CA ARG A 503 16.48 -16.92 -4.78
C ARG A 503 15.46 -16.12 -5.59
N ASP A 504 15.24 -16.51 -6.84
CA ASP A 504 14.19 -15.93 -7.67
C ASP A 504 12.87 -16.68 -7.41
N TYR A 505 11.97 -16.02 -6.65
CA TYR A 505 10.62 -16.53 -6.36
C TYR A 505 9.60 -16.00 -7.36
N LEU A 506 9.52 -14.67 -7.47
CA LEU A 506 8.76 -13.97 -8.50
C LEU A 506 9.62 -13.84 -9.76
N PRO A 507 9.03 -13.90 -10.98
CA PRO A 507 9.75 -13.62 -12.21
C PRO A 507 10.40 -12.23 -12.14
N PRO A 508 11.70 -12.06 -12.46
CA PRO A 508 12.37 -10.75 -12.38
C PRO A 508 11.73 -9.73 -13.33
N PRO A 509 11.82 -8.41 -13.04
CA PRO A 509 11.26 -7.41 -13.93
C PRO A 509 12.03 -7.38 -15.25
N GLU A 510 11.34 -7.10 -16.35
CA GLU A 510 11.94 -7.00 -17.70
C GLU A 510 12.47 -5.59 -18.00
N VAL A 511 12.15 -4.62 -17.14
CA VAL A 511 12.56 -3.21 -17.22
C VAL A 511 12.98 -2.69 -15.85
N GLY A 512 13.77 -1.60 -15.85
CA GLY A 512 14.17 -0.92 -14.63
C GLY A 512 15.15 -1.72 -13.75
N GLU A 513 15.51 -1.12 -12.62
CA GLU A 513 16.35 -1.74 -11.59
C GLU A 513 15.53 -1.95 -10.32
N LEU A 514 15.89 -2.93 -9.50
CA LEU A 514 15.18 -3.20 -8.24
C LEU A 514 15.61 -2.23 -7.15
N ALA A 515 14.65 -1.75 -6.36
CA ALA A 515 14.92 -0.97 -5.16
C ALA A 515 15.53 -1.86 -4.06
N SER A 516 16.29 -1.24 -3.16
CA SER A 516 16.84 -1.89 -1.97
C SER A 516 15.98 -1.59 -0.74
N ILE A 517 15.73 -2.61 0.09
CA ILE A 517 15.23 -2.43 1.47
C ILE A 517 16.34 -1.79 2.31
N ASP A 518 15.98 -1.05 3.37
CA ASP A 518 16.93 -0.63 4.40
C ASP A 518 17.75 -1.84 4.90
N PRO A 519 19.10 -1.87 4.71
CA PRO A 519 19.92 -3.00 5.11
C PRO A 519 19.85 -3.31 6.61
N ALA A 520 19.48 -2.35 7.46
CA ALA A 520 19.29 -2.58 8.89
C ALA A 520 18.10 -3.52 9.20
N LEU A 521 17.22 -3.76 8.22
CA LEU A 521 16.11 -4.70 8.31
C LEU A 521 16.47 -6.12 7.83
N LEU A 522 17.66 -6.31 7.23
CA LEU A 522 18.12 -7.62 6.77
C LEU A 522 18.83 -8.36 7.91
N MET A 523 18.22 -9.42 8.39
CA MET A 523 18.66 -10.13 9.58
C MET A 523 19.59 -11.29 9.24
N THR A 524 20.62 -11.44 10.07
CA THR A 524 21.35 -12.70 10.21
C THR A 524 20.80 -13.39 11.46
N PRO A 525 20.14 -14.56 11.32
CA PRO A 525 19.66 -15.29 12.49
C PRO A 525 20.80 -15.63 13.46
N PRO A 526 20.60 -15.51 14.79
CA PRO A 526 21.55 -16.00 15.77
C PRO A 526 21.82 -17.51 15.59
N PRO A 527 23.00 -18.01 15.98
CA PRO A 527 23.32 -19.43 15.87
C PRO A 527 22.26 -20.32 16.53
N GLY A 528 21.72 -21.27 15.77
CA GLY A 528 20.66 -22.19 16.20
C GLY A 528 19.24 -21.67 16.01
N LEU A 529 19.06 -20.43 15.54
CA LEU A 529 17.76 -19.81 15.25
C LEU A 529 17.49 -19.63 13.75
N GLU A 530 18.30 -20.24 12.88
CA GLU A 530 18.18 -20.14 11.43
C GLU A 530 16.88 -20.77 10.90
N VAL A 531 16.34 -21.76 11.61
CA VAL A 531 15.21 -22.59 11.18
C VAL A 531 14.14 -22.61 12.27
N GLY A 532 12.91 -22.25 11.92
CA GLY A 532 11.78 -22.30 12.86
C GLY A 532 11.67 -21.13 13.84
N TYR A 533 12.44 -20.05 13.64
CA TYR A 533 12.39 -18.84 14.47
C TYR A 533 12.28 -17.59 13.61
N VAL A 534 11.71 -16.53 14.16
CA VAL A 534 11.52 -15.25 13.45
C VAL A 534 11.83 -14.05 14.33
N PRO A 535 12.36 -12.96 13.76
CA PRO A 535 12.57 -11.71 14.47
C PRO A 535 11.28 -10.88 14.52
N ILE A 536 10.91 -10.36 15.69
CA ILE A 536 9.68 -9.56 15.88
C ILE A 536 10.01 -8.29 16.65
N VAL A 537 9.54 -7.15 16.13
CA VAL A 537 9.68 -5.84 16.77
C VAL A 537 8.76 -5.74 17.98
N THR A 538 9.31 -5.33 19.11
CA THR A 538 8.55 -5.06 20.36
C THR A 538 8.48 -3.57 20.67
N ARG A 539 9.39 -2.76 20.10
CA ARG A 539 9.37 -1.30 20.23
C ARG A 539 9.99 -0.62 19.02
N GLN A 540 9.43 0.52 18.60
CA GLN A 540 10.05 1.43 17.64
C GLN A 540 9.87 2.87 18.12
N GLU A 541 10.95 3.62 18.29
CA GLU A 541 10.94 4.93 18.93
C GLU A 541 11.85 5.94 18.21
N PRO A 542 11.62 7.26 18.37
CA PRO A 542 12.56 8.26 17.86
C PRO A 542 13.91 8.11 18.55
N THR A 543 15.00 8.33 17.83
CA THR A 543 16.32 8.39 18.48
C THR A 543 16.50 9.75 19.14
N GLU A 544 16.98 9.74 20.40
CA GLU A 544 17.30 10.94 21.20
C GLU A 544 18.20 11.95 20.48
#